data_AF-A0AAN9GBX3-F1
#
_entry.id   AF-A0AAN9GBX3-F1
#
_cell.length_a   1.000
_cell.length_b   1.000
_cell.length_c   1.000
_cell.angle_alpha   90.00
_cell.angle_beta   90.00
_cell.angle_gamma   90.00
#
_symmetry.space_group_name_H-M   'P 1'
#
loop_
_entity.id
_entity.type
_entity.pdbx_description
1 polymer ?
#
loop_
_entity_poly.entity_id
_entity_poly.type
_entity_poly.pdbx_seq_one_letter_code
_entity_poly.pdbx_strand_id
1 'polypeptide(L)'
;MFKSVLLLSLAALALGQRHNWWQNIFGTGANVDSVHGFTVQYDDEHDIVIFVNRDACYIVEAQSDRQWDAIIRNTDDLHVFTEAVYNQIQAKTGLSHMSHSDASSAYHSRLETWECARKDVTKVAYMPASN
;
A
#
# COMPACT_ATOMS: atom_id res chain seq x y z
N MET A 1 15.88 -33.29 -40.39
CA MET A 1 15.82 -31.83 -40.14
C MET A 1 14.78 -31.59 -39.06
N PHE A 2 15.21 -31.51 -37.79
CA PHE A 2 14.33 -31.32 -36.64
C PHE A 2 14.31 -29.82 -36.27
N LYS A 3 13.19 -29.15 -36.55
CA LYS A 3 12.85 -27.77 -36.17
C LYS A 3 11.32 -27.72 -36.13
N SER A 4 10.60 -27.33 -35.10
CA SER A 4 10.93 -26.77 -33.80
C SER A 4 9.67 -26.97 -32.94
N VAL A 5 9.77 -27.72 -31.84
CA VAL A 5 8.78 -27.69 -30.76
C VAL A 5 9.38 -26.77 -29.71
N LEU A 6 8.81 -25.57 -29.50
CA LEU A 6 8.97 -24.73 -28.30
C LEU A 6 8.36 -23.35 -28.56
N LEU A 7 7.03 -23.24 -28.43
CA LEU A 7 6.32 -21.96 -28.40
C LEU A 7 5.20 -22.02 -27.35
N LEU A 8 5.52 -22.41 -26.11
CA LEU A 8 4.49 -22.59 -25.08
C LEU A 8 4.86 -22.19 -23.64
N SER A 9 5.95 -21.44 -23.40
CA SER A 9 6.38 -21.15 -22.00
C SER A 9 6.61 -19.67 -21.62
N LEU A 10 6.45 -18.71 -22.53
CA LEU A 10 6.77 -17.29 -22.22
C LEU A 10 5.61 -16.47 -21.64
N ALA A 11 4.36 -16.96 -21.67
CA ALA A 11 3.22 -16.18 -21.15
C ALA A 11 2.97 -16.36 -19.64
N ALA A 12 3.48 -17.44 -19.02
CA ALA A 12 3.23 -17.72 -17.60
C ALA A 12 4.18 -16.96 -16.65
N LEU A 13 5.32 -16.45 -17.14
CA LEU A 13 6.26 -15.66 -16.34
C LEU A 13 5.88 -14.16 -16.27
N ALA A 14 4.94 -13.71 -17.10
CA ALA A 14 4.52 -12.30 -17.13
C ALA A 14 3.49 -11.91 -16.05
N LEU A 15 2.89 -12.88 -15.36
CA LEU A 15 1.94 -12.61 -14.27
C LEU A 15 2.53 -12.82 -12.87
N GLY A 16 3.71 -13.44 -12.76
CA GLY A 16 4.38 -13.69 -11.48
C GLY A 16 5.46 -12.68 -11.08
N GLN A 17 5.90 -11.81 -12.02
CA GLN A 17 7.04 -10.89 -11.80
C GLN A 17 6.66 -9.40 -11.89
N ARG A 18 5.37 -9.08 -11.74
CA ARG A 18 4.91 -7.70 -11.57
C ARG A 18 5.10 -7.15 -10.15
N HIS A 19 5.74 -7.93 -9.28
CA HIS A 19 6.10 -7.56 -7.92
C HIS A 19 7.59 -7.15 -7.90
N ASN A 20 7.85 -5.88 -7.57
CA ASN A 20 9.09 -5.41 -6.93
C ASN A 20 10.30 -4.94 -7.78
N TRP A 21 10.20 -4.70 -9.10
CA TRP A 21 11.37 -4.17 -9.85
C TRP A 21 11.51 -2.64 -9.88
N TRP A 22 10.51 -1.88 -9.43
CA TRP A 22 10.56 -0.40 -9.42
C TRP A 22 10.93 0.19 -8.04
N GLN A 23 11.01 -0.64 -6.99
CA GLN A 23 11.19 -0.24 -5.60
C GLN A 23 12.56 0.39 -5.26
N ASN A 24 13.50 0.47 -6.21
CA ASN A 24 14.87 0.95 -5.97
C ASN A 24 15.23 2.28 -6.66
N ILE A 25 14.27 2.98 -7.30
CA ILE A 25 14.56 4.24 -8.05
C ILE A 25 13.96 5.49 -7.39
N PHE A 26 12.96 5.32 -6.51
CA PHE A 26 12.35 6.40 -5.75
C PHE A 26 12.39 6.00 -4.27
N GLY A 27 13.00 6.83 -3.43
CA GLY A 27 13.26 6.53 -2.02
C GLY A 27 12.03 5.98 -1.28
N THR A 28 12.28 4.91 -0.52
CA THR A 28 11.50 4.48 0.66
C THR A 28 9.99 4.35 0.48
N GLY A 29 9.58 3.45 -0.42
CA GLY A 29 8.27 2.82 -0.40
C GLY A 29 8.40 1.31 -0.55
N ALA A 30 8.90 0.64 0.48
CA ALA A 30 8.90 -0.82 0.49
C ALA A 30 7.46 -1.30 0.71
N ASN A 31 7.03 -2.31 -0.05
CA ASN A 31 5.81 -3.04 0.32
C ASN A 31 6.08 -3.72 1.67
N VAL A 32 5.38 -3.28 2.71
CA VAL A 32 5.58 -3.79 4.08
C VAL A 32 4.68 -4.98 4.38
N ASP A 33 3.53 -5.07 3.71
CA ASP A 33 2.60 -6.20 3.85
C ASP A 33 1.69 -6.34 2.60
N SER A 34 0.85 -7.38 2.57
CA SER A 34 -0.22 -7.56 1.59
C SER A 34 -1.44 -8.23 2.23
N VAL A 35 -2.62 -7.65 2.04
CA VAL A 35 -3.86 -8.09 2.69
C VAL A 35 -5.02 -8.07 1.69
N HIS A 36 -5.68 -9.21 1.47
CA HIS A 36 -6.88 -9.35 0.61
C HIS A 36 -6.82 -8.63 -0.76
N GLY A 37 -5.66 -8.66 -1.42
CA GLY A 37 -5.46 -8.01 -2.74
C GLY A 37 -5.09 -6.52 -2.68
N PHE A 38 -4.87 -5.98 -1.49
CA PHE A 38 -4.19 -4.72 -1.25
C PHE A 38 -2.70 -4.96 -1.04
N THR A 39 -1.88 -4.09 -1.61
CA THR A 39 -0.48 -3.92 -1.23
C THR A 39 -0.42 -2.82 -0.19
N VAL A 40 0.31 -3.06 0.90
CA VAL A 40 0.49 -2.09 1.97
C VAL A 40 1.89 -1.52 1.89
N GLN A 41 1.98 -0.21 1.85
CA GLN A 41 3.23 0.53 1.80
C GLN A 41 3.29 1.52 2.94
N TYR A 42 4.49 1.83 3.39
CA TYR A 42 4.73 2.81 4.44
C TYR A 42 5.71 3.85 3.93
N ASP A 43 5.32 5.12 4.06
CA ASP A 43 6.19 6.27 3.85
C ASP A 43 6.58 6.82 5.22
N ASP A 44 7.79 6.44 5.64
CA ASP A 44 8.39 6.82 6.93
C ASP A 44 8.73 8.31 7.02
N GLU A 45 8.94 8.99 5.88
CA GLU A 45 9.26 10.43 5.90
C GLU A 45 8.02 11.28 6.22
N HIS A 46 6.82 10.74 5.98
CA HIS A 46 5.56 11.46 6.08
C HIS A 46 4.55 10.79 7.03
N ASP A 47 4.96 9.74 7.75
CA ASP A 47 4.14 9.01 8.72
C ASP A 47 2.78 8.54 8.14
N ILE A 48 2.79 8.05 6.89
CA ILE A 48 1.58 7.53 6.24
C ILE A 48 1.71 6.08 5.80
N VAL A 49 0.58 5.36 5.93
CA VAL A 49 0.41 4.00 5.41
C VAL A 49 -0.57 4.03 4.27
N ILE A 50 -0.17 3.44 3.14
CA ILE A 50 -0.92 3.47 1.90
C ILE A 50 -1.33 2.04 1.56
N PHE A 51 -2.63 1.80 1.52
CA PHE A 51 -3.23 0.57 1.03
C PHE A 51 -3.63 0.78 -0.42
N VAL A 52 -2.95 0.09 -1.31
CA VAL A 52 -3.12 0.25 -2.75
C VAL A 52 -3.78 -1.01 -3.32
N ASN A 53 -4.90 -0.85 -4.02
CA ASN A 53 -5.43 -1.89 -4.90
C ASN A 53 -5.52 -1.39 -6.34
N ARG A 54 -6.21 -2.11 -7.23
CA ARG A 54 -6.31 -1.73 -8.64
C ARG A 54 -6.95 -0.36 -8.85
N ASP A 55 -7.99 -0.04 -8.07
CA ASP A 55 -8.94 1.03 -8.36
C ASP A 55 -8.83 2.20 -7.34
N ALA A 56 -8.31 1.96 -6.14
CA ALA A 56 -8.29 2.91 -5.04
C ALA A 56 -6.99 2.88 -4.23
N CYS A 57 -6.73 4.01 -3.57
CA CYS A 57 -5.73 4.22 -2.54
C CYS A 57 -6.42 4.60 -1.23
N TYR A 58 -6.09 3.90 -0.16
CA TYR A 58 -6.55 4.23 1.18
C TYR A 58 -5.36 4.66 2.03
N ILE A 59 -5.43 5.85 2.61
CA ILE A 59 -4.34 6.47 3.37
C ILE A 59 -4.71 6.49 4.85
N VAL A 60 -3.84 5.94 5.68
CA VAL A 60 -3.92 6.01 7.15
C VAL A 60 -2.76 6.87 7.64
N GLU A 61 -3.06 7.84 8.50
CA GLU A 61 -2.04 8.64 9.19
C GLU A 61 -1.54 7.90 10.44
N ALA A 62 -0.23 7.78 10.60
CA ALA A 62 0.38 7.32 11.83
C ALA A 62 0.43 8.49 12.83
N GLN A 63 -0.53 8.52 13.77
CA GLN A 63 -0.66 9.65 14.70
C GLN A 63 0.39 9.68 15.83
N SER A 64 1.19 8.61 15.96
CA SER A 64 2.23 8.49 16.99
C SER A 64 3.38 7.65 16.46
N ASP A 65 4.51 8.31 16.14
CA ASP A 65 5.70 7.69 15.56
C ASP A 65 6.15 6.47 16.36
N ARG A 66 6.13 6.56 17.71
CA ARG A 66 6.56 5.46 18.58
C ARG A 66 5.66 4.23 18.51
N GLN A 67 4.34 4.43 18.42
CA GLN A 67 3.41 3.31 18.31
C GLN A 67 3.55 2.66 16.93
N TRP A 68 3.76 3.49 15.90
CA TRP A 68 3.88 3.05 14.54
C TRP A 68 5.19 2.31 14.27
N ASP A 69 6.31 2.83 14.78
CA ASP A 69 7.61 2.18 14.82
C ASP A 69 7.56 0.78 15.44
N ALA A 70 6.79 0.61 16.52
CA ALA A 70 6.64 -0.68 17.18
C ALA A 70 5.86 -1.67 16.30
N ILE A 71 4.76 -1.21 15.68
CA ILE A 71 3.93 -2.03 14.78
C ILE A 71 4.73 -2.47 13.56
N ILE A 72 5.44 -1.55 12.88
CA ILE A 72 6.14 -1.88 11.63
C ILE A 72 7.36 -2.78 11.84
N ARG A 73 7.98 -2.76 13.02
CA ARG A 73 9.12 -3.63 13.36
C ARG A 73 8.69 -5.06 13.72
N ASN A 74 7.41 -5.29 14.01
CA ASN A 74 6.87 -6.61 14.30
C ASN A 74 5.88 -7.03 13.21
N THR A 75 6.27 -7.99 12.38
CA THR A 75 5.44 -8.48 11.27
C THR A 75 4.06 -8.98 11.71
N ASP A 76 3.94 -9.60 12.90
CA ASP A 76 2.65 -10.09 13.38
C ASP A 76 1.73 -8.93 13.76
N ASP A 77 2.25 -7.91 14.44
CA ASP A 77 1.48 -6.71 14.81
C ASP A 77 1.12 -5.89 13.57
N LEU A 78 2.04 -5.79 12.61
CA LEU A 78 1.79 -5.19 11.30
C LEU A 78 0.63 -5.89 10.60
N HIS A 79 0.64 -7.22 10.53
CA HIS A 79 -0.41 -7.95 9.84
C HIS A 79 -1.77 -7.84 10.55
N VAL A 80 -1.78 -7.84 11.89
CA VAL A 80 -3.01 -7.58 12.67
C VAL A 80 -3.54 -6.18 12.40
N PHE A 81 -2.67 -5.18 12.32
CA PHE A 81 -3.05 -3.82 11.95
C PHE A 81 -3.64 -3.76 10.54
N THR A 82 -2.98 -4.37 9.55
CA THR A 82 -3.42 -4.28 8.15
C THR A 82 -4.77 -4.97 7.93
N GLU A 83 -5.01 -6.09 8.60
CA GLU A 83 -6.31 -6.76 8.66
C GLU A 83 -7.39 -5.87 9.32
N ALA A 84 -7.06 -5.19 10.42
CA ALA A 84 -8.01 -4.30 11.10
C ALA A 84 -8.42 -3.11 10.22
N VAL A 85 -7.46 -2.47 9.55
CA VAL A 85 -7.73 -1.38 8.60
C VAL A 85 -8.53 -1.89 7.41
N TYR A 86 -8.18 -3.06 6.85
CA TYR A 86 -8.94 -3.68 5.76
C TYR A 86 -10.41 -3.89 6.16
N ASN A 87 -10.67 -4.42 7.36
CA ASN A 87 -12.02 -4.62 7.86
C ASN A 87 -12.80 -3.31 7.99
N GLN A 88 -12.14 -2.21 8.41
CA GLN A 88 -12.74 -0.89 8.45
C GLN A 88 -13.08 -0.35 7.04
N ILE A 89 -12.19 -0.56 6.07
CA ILE A 89 -12.43 -0.21 4.66
C ILE A 89 -13.65 -0.98 4.13
N GLN A 90 -13.74 -2.29 4.40
CA GLN A 90 -14.89 -3.12 3.99
C GLN A 90 -16.19 -2.67 4.67
N ALA A 91 -16.13 -2.30 5.95
CA ALA A 91 -17.26 -1.79 6.71
C ALA A 91 -17.69 -0.37 6.28
N LYS A 92 -16.89 0.32 5.47
CA LYS A 92 -17.07 1.71 5.04
C LYS A 92 -17.17 2.70 6.21
N THR A 93 -16.45 2.43 7.30
CA THR A 93 -16.46 3.26 8.50
C THR A 93 -15.24 4.19 8.54
N GLY A 94 -15.44 5.44 8.99
CA GLY A 94 -14.36 6.42 9.10
C GLY A 94 -13.66 6.76 7.77
N LEU A 95 -14.33 6.54 6.63
CA LEU A 95 -13.78 6.83 5.30
C LEU A 95 -14.14 8.26 4.87
N SER A 96 -13.15 9.01 4.41
CA SER A 96 -13.34 10.35 3.83
C SER A 96 -12.65 10.43 2.48
N HIS A 97 -13.42 10.62 1.42
CA HIS A 97 -12.85 10.80 0.08
C HIS A 97 -12.03 12.09 0.02
N MET A 98 -10.90 12.05 -0.68
CA MET A 98 -10.02 13.20 -0.89
C MET A 98 -9.74 13.38 -2.38
N SER A 99 -9.66 14.63 -2.82
CA SER A 99 -9.10 14.90 -4.15
C SER A 99 -7.58 14.67 -4.15
N HIS A 100 -7.01 14.39 -5.33
CA HIS A 100 -5.55 14.27 -5.46
C HIS A 100 -4.82 15.54 -5.03
N SER A 101 -5.37 16.72 -5.31
CA SER A 101 -4.78 17.99 -4.88
C SER A 101 -4.77 18.12 -3.37
N ASP A 102 -5.83 17.69 -2.70
CA ASP A 102 -5.89 17.75 -1.23
C ASP A 102 -4.92 16.74 -0.61
N ALA A 103 -4.85 15.51 -1.14
CA ALA A 103 -3.93 14.49 -0.65
C ALA A 103 -2.46 14.91 -0.84
N SER A 104 -2.11 15.41 -2.02
CA SER A 104 -0.76 15.91 -2.31
C SER A 104 -0.38 17.12 -1.44
N SER A 105 -1.35 17.98 -1.11
CA SER A 105 -1.13 19.14 -0.23
C SER A 105 -1.10 18.76 1.26
N ALA A 106 -1.77 17.69 1.66
CA ALA A 106 -1.82 17.23 3.05
C ALA A 106 -0.56 16.42 3.41
N TYR A 107 -0.16 15.49 2.55
CA TYR A 107 0.88 14.51 2.87
C TYR A 107 2.23 14.84 2.28
N HIS A 108 2.28 15.57 1.15
CA HIS A 108 3.52 15.85 0.41
C HIS A 108 4.37 14.61 0.03
N SER A 109 3.82 13.42 0.20
CA SER A 109 4.46 12.14 -0.11
C SER A 109 4.55 11.90 -1.61
N ARG A 110 5.77 11.71 -2.10
CA ARG A 110 6.00 11.30 -3.49
C ARG A 110 5.50 9.88 -3.75
N LEU A 111 5.57 9.01 -2.74
CA LEU A 111 5.10 7.64 -2.83
C LEU A 111 3.58 7.61 -3.05
N GLU A 112 2.83 8.35 -2.23
CA GLU A 112 1.40 8.57 -2.42
C GLU A 112 1.11 9.13 -3.80
N THR A 113 1.78 10.21 -4.18
CA THR A 113 1.50 10.89 -5.46
C THR A 113 1.68 9.93 -6.63
N TRP A 114 2.67 9.03 -6.57
CA TRP A 114 2.94 8.08 -7.65
C TRP A 114 1.96 6.90 -7.67
N GLU A 115 1.78 6.22 -6.54
CA GLU A 115 0.92 5.03 -6.45
C GLU A 115 -0.55 5.38 -6.66
N CYS A 116 -0.95 6.57 -6.20
CA CYS A 116 -2.32 7.00 -6.19
C CYS A 116 -2.71 7.86 -7.39
N ALA A 117 -1.79 8.31 -8.24
CA ALA A 117 -2.02 9.26 -9.35
C ALA A 117 -3.26 9.03 -10.24
N ARG A 118 -3.75 7.78 -10.34
CA ARG A 118 -4.90 7.39 -11.20
C ARG A 118 -5.95 6.57 -10.44
N LYS A 119 -5.97 6.68 -9.11
CA LYS A 119 -6.81 5.87 -8.22
C LYS A 119 -7.65 6.78 -7.34
N ASP A 120 -8.81 6.32 -6.90
CA ASP A 120 -9.59 7.08 -5.94
C ASP A 120 -8.86 7.15 -4.60
N VAL A 121 -8.65 8.37 -4.07
CA VAL A 121 -7.96 8.57 -2.80
C VAL A 121 -8.98 8.69 -1.67
N THR A 122 -8.80 7.89 -0.63
CA THR A 122 -9.66 7.89 0.55
C THR A 122 -8.81 7.91 1.80
N LYS A 123 -9.05 8.88 2.68
CA LYS A 123 -8.50 8.87 4.04
C LYS A 123 -9.29 7.91 4.92
N VAL A 124 -8.58 7.12 5.70
CA VAL A 124 -9.13 6.20 6.68
C VAL A 124 -8.81 6.74 8.07
N ALA A 125 -9.83 7.12 8.82
CA ALA A 125 -9.69 7.50 10.21
C ALA A 125 -9.52 6.24 11.06
N TYR A 126 -8.29 5.75 11.17
CA TYR A 126 -7.93 4.60 12.00
C TYR A 126 -6.96 5.03 13.09
N MET A 127 -7.22 4.56 14.31
CA MET A 127 -6.31 4.69 15.45
C MET A 127 -6.04 3.28 15.98
N PRO A 128 -4.80 2.79 15.96
CA PRO A 128 -4.48 1.51 16.56
C PRO A 128 -4.77 1.57 18.06
N ALA A 129 -5.36 0.50 18.61
CA ALA A 129 -5.58 0.40 20.05
C ALA A 129 -4.25 0.57 20.79
N SER A 130 -4.19 1.53 21.72
CA SER A 130 -3.08 1.66 22.65
C SER A 130 -3.16 0.50 23.64
N ASN A 131 -2.27 -0.48 23.51
CA ASN A 131 -2.04 -1.48 24.55
C ASN A 131 -1.37 -0.84 25.77
#